data_AF-D0KUW7-F1
#
_entry.id   AF-D0KUW7-F1
#
_cell.length_a   1.000
_cell.length_b   1.000
_cell.length_c   1.000
_cell.angle_alpha   90.00
_cell.angle_beta   90.00
_cell.angle_gamma   90.00
#
_symmetry.space_group_name_H-M   'P 1'
#
loop_
_entity.id
_entity.type
_entity.pdbx_description
1 polymer ?
#
loop_
_entity_poly.entity_id
_entity_poly.type
_entity_poly.pdbx_seq_one_letter_code
_entity_poly.pdbx_strand_id
1 'polypeptide(L)'
;MSYNVFDVLRELDSIVDFARAKLQWDILFFINSRGPSSISEIAEGTNNSKKAVIDAIRKLVEKELIIKVKYDVYDLSEKGKQVLNKLNYFTSHTVSTQKGVDGDNNVLSNNADNPSQNYYLLELIKMSLLNNGTLPIDKVSRELGISKQTVKYYLELFMRKKIFKKVNKKSLLGKSVQTVVLTSEGRKIAYKVPSLIKIRNNLFLRLLLKITFSISYESALMKLMVFFALSSPIIIYYDGDPPVRILGIVWLYMLVFTSLLSIFAYLTMR
;
A
#
# COMPACT_ATOMS: atom_id res chain seq x y z
N MET A 1 16.16 -16.08 33.66
CA MET A 1 17.20 -16.63 32.76
C MET A 1 17.17 -15.79 31.50
N SER A 2 18.19 -14.98 31.25
CA SER A 2 18.30 -14.16 30.04
C SER A 2 18.67 -15.07 28.88
N TYR A 3 17.68 -15.48 28.08
CA TYR A 3 17.97 -16.17 26.82
C TYR A 3 18.57 -15.15 25.86
N ASN A 4 19.84 -15.32 25.50
CA ASN A 4 20.48 -14.50 24.50
C ASN A 4 19.72 -14.68 23.16
N VAL A 5 19.34 -13.56 22.55
CA VAL A 5 18.60 -13.50 21.27
C VAL A 5 19.27 -14.38 20.21
N PHE A 6 20.59 -14.36 20.17
CA PHE A 6 21.36 -15.13 19.22
C PHE A 6 21.26 -16.64 19.46
N ASP A 7 21.15 -17.07 20.72
CA ASP A 7 21.02 -18.49 21.06
C ASP A 7 19.64 -19.05 20.68
N VAL A 8 18.58 -18.27 20.84
CA VAL A 8 17.23 -18.67 20.41
C VAL A 8 17.13 -18.74 18.89
N LEU A 9 17.68 -17.75 18.17
CA LEU A 9 17.71 -17.77 16.71
C LEU A 9 18.58 -18.92 16.19
N ARG A 10 19.73 -19.19 16.81
CA ARG A 10 20.59 -20.34 16.48
C ARG A 10 19.90 -21.67 16.76
N GLU A 11 19.16 -21.79 17.86
CA GLU A 11 18.36 -22.97 18.17
C GLU A 11 17.28 -23.20 17.10
N LEU A 12 16.52 -22.16 16.74
CA LEU A 12 15.48 -22.26 15.71
C LEU A 12 16.07 -22.58 14.31
N ASP A 13 17.20 -21.95 13.95
CA ASP A 13 17.92 -22.19 12.70
C ASP A 13 18.45 -23.62 12.60
N SER A 14 18.85 -24.22 13.73
CA SER A 14 19.25 -25.63 13.79
C SER A 14 18.11 -26.62 13.50
N ILE A 15 16.85 -26.21 13.72
CA ILE A 15 15.66 -27.03 13.46
C ILE A 15 15.20 -26.83 12.01
N VAL A 16 15.05 -25.58 11.58
CA VAL A 16 14.70 -25.22 10.20
C VAL A 16 15.52 -24.01 9.79
N ASP A 17 16.50 -24.25 8.91
CA ASP A 17 17.38 -23.21 8.33
C ASP A 17 16.56 -22.03 7.78
N PHE A 18 16.71 -20.87 8.40
CA PHE A 18 15.95 -19.67 8.05
C PHE A 18 16.29 -19.14 6.66
N ALA A 19 17.55 -19.32 6.21
CA ALA A 19 18.03 -18.78 4.95
C ALA A 19 17.65 -19.67 3.76
N ARG A 20 17.61 -20.99 3.95
CA ARG A 20 17.43 -21.96 2.84
C ARG A 20 16.07 -22.64 2.82
N ALA A 21 15.34 -22.70 3.94
CA ALA A 21 14.12 -23.49 4.06
C ALA A 21 12.84 -22.63 4.12
N LYS A 22 12.76 -21.56 3.32
CA LYS A 22 11.58 -20.66 3.26
C LYS A 22 10.24 -21.40 3.12
N LEU A 23 10.15 -22.34 2.17
CA LEU A 23 8.91 -23.11 1.94
C LEU A 23 8.50 -23.93 3.19
N GLN A 24 9.45 -24.42 3.98
CA GLN A 24 9.14 -25.16 5.20
C GLN A 24 8.51 -24.23 6.25
N TRP A 25 9.03 -23.00 6.38
CA TRP A 25 8.44 -21.97 7.24
C TRP A 25 7.05 -21.54 6.76
N ASP A 26 6.89 -21.31 5.46
CA ASP A 26 5.59 -20.92 4.87
C ASP A 26 4.50 -21.97 5.17
N ILE A 27 4.84 -23.27 5.09
CA ILE A 27 3.94 -24.37 5.41
C ILE A 27 3.58 -24.38 6.91
N LEU A 28 4.56 -24.23 7.81
CA LEU A 28 4.32 -24.19 9.26
C LEU A 28 3.38 -23.04 9.65
N PHE A 29 3.59 -21.85 9.10
CA PHE A 29 2.72 -20.70 9.36
C PHE A 29 1.33 -20.89 8.75
N PHE A 30 1.25 -21.46 7.55
CA PHE A 30 -0.02 -21.75 6.90
C PHE A 30 -0.89 -22.66 7.77
N ILE A 31 -0.35 -23.81 8.19
CA ILE A 31 -1.07 -24.77 9.06
C ILE A 31 -1.40 -24.14 10.41
N ASN A 32 -0.50 -23.37 11.02
CA ASN A 32 -0.79 -22.67 12.29
C ASN A 32 -1.98 -21.70 12.18
N SER A 33 -2.16 -21.07 11.01
CA SER A 33 -3.19 -20.06 10.79
C SER A 33 -4.54 -20.65 10.37
N ARG A 34 -4.53 -21.76 9.61
CA ARG A 34 -5.72 -22.37 9.00
C ARG A 34 -6.16 -23.66 9.69
N GLY A 35 -5.30 -24.27 10.49
CA GLY A 35 -5.49 -25.60 11.06
C GLY A 35 -5.05 -26.73 10.10
N PRO A 36 -5.43 -27.98 10.40
CA PRO A 36 -5.09 -29.15 9.60
C PRO A 36 -5.44 -28.94 8.12
N SER A 37 -4.46 -29.11 7.23
CA SER A 37 -4.60 -28.75 5.81
C SER A 37 -4.06 -29.84 4.88
N SER A 38 -4.71 -30.01 3.73
CA SER A 38 -4.28 -30.94 2.68
C SER A 38 -3.10 -30.41 1.86
N ILE A 39 -2.40 -31.29 1.14
CA ILE A 39 -1.30 -30.91 0.24
C ILE A 39 -1.76 -29.88 -0.81
N SER A 40 -2.98 -30.04 -1.32
CA SER A 40 -3.53 -29.12 -2.33
C SER A 40 -3.79 -27.74 -1.76
N GLU A 41 -4.41 -27.66 -0.56
CA GLU A 41 -4.66 -26.39 0.12
C GLU A 41 -3.37 -25.69 0.52
N ILE A 42 -2.36 -26.44 0.96
CA ILE A 42 -1.04 -25.90 1.29
C ILE A 42 -0.34 -25.37 0.04
N ALA A 43 -0.41 -26.09 -1.09
CA ALA A 43 0.17 -25.65 -2.36
C ALA A 43 -0.45 -24.36 -2.89
N GLU A 44 -1.78 -24.26 -2.83
CA GLU A 44 -2.51 -23.03 -3.18
C GLU A 44 -2.19 -21.89 -2.21
N GLY A 45 -2.21 -22.17 -0.91
CA GLY A 45 -1.98 -21.20 0.15
C GLY A 45 -0.56 -20.65 0.22
N THR A 46 0.44 -21.44 -0.17
CA THR A 46 1.85 -21.05 -0.21
C THR A 46 2.30 -20.63 -1.61
N ASN A 47 1.43 -20.71 -2.63
CA ASN A 47 1.74 -20.43 -4.04
C ASN A 47 2.97 -21.22 -4.56
N ASN A 48 3.02 -22.51 -4.27
CA ASN A 48 4.11 -23.41 -4.66
C ASN A 48 3.57 -24.67 -5.36
N SER A 49 4.42 -25.33 -6.16
CA SER A 49 4.02 -26.56 -6.83
C SER A 49 3.73 -27.68 -5.82
N LYS A 50 2.73 -28.53 -6.09
CA LYS A 50 2.42 -29.69 -5.24
C LYS A 50 3.63 -30.59 -5.01
N LYS A 51 4.50 -30.75 -6.01
CA LYS A 51 5.75 -31.52 -5.90
C LYS A 51 6.72 -30.93 -4.87
N ALA A 52 6.91 -29.60 -4.89
CA ALA A 52 7.77 -28.91 -3.91
C ALA A 52 7.18 -28.98 -2.50
N VAL A 53 5.86 -28.84 -2.38
CA VAL A 53 5.15 -28.96 -1.10
C VAL A 53 5.26 -30.38 -0.53
N ILE A 54 5.13 -31.43 -1.36
CA ILE A 54 5.32 -32.82 -0.93
C ILE A 54 6.73 -33.04 -0.36
N ASP A 55 7.77 -32.56 -1.05
CA ASP A 55 9.14 -32.69 -0.57
C ASP A 55 9.38 -31.92 0.75
N ALA A 56 8.82 -30.71 0.86
CA ALA A 56 8.91 -29.90 2.06
C ALA A 56 8.13 -30.53 3.24
N ILE A 57 6.93 -31.04 3.00
CA ILE A 57 6.12 -31.78 4.00
C ILE A 57 6.88 -33.02 4.46
N ARG A 58 7.47 -33.81 3.56
CA ARG A 58 8.28 -34.97 3.93
C ARG A 58 9.40 -34.59 4.90
N LYS A 59 10.16 -33.52 4.59
CA LYS A 59 11.23 -33.01 5.45
C LYS A 59 10.71 -32.51 6.80
N LEU A 60 9.55 -31.86 6.83
CA LEU A 60 8.92 -31.39 8.07
C LEU A 60 8.40 -32.54 8.94
N VAL A 61 7.90 -33.63 8.32
CA VAL A 61 7.52 -34.87 9.02
C VAL A 61 8.75 -35.58 9.58
N GLU A 62 9.83 -35.70 8.82
CA GLU A 62 11.11 -36.27 9.29
C GLU A 62 11.68 -35.49 10.49
N LYS A 63 11.49 -34.17 10.52
CA LYS A 63 11.86 -33.30 11.65
C LYS A 63 10.86 -33.33 12.82
N GLU A 64 9.76 -34.07 12.67
CA GLU A 64 8.65 -34.17 13.62
C GLU A 64 7.96 -32.84 13.91
N LEU A 65 7.96 -31.89 12.98
CA LEU A 65 7.32 -30.58 13.16
C LEU A 65 5.84 -30.60 12.73
N ILE A 66 5.50 -31.51 11.84
CA ILE A 66 4.12 -31.74 11.40
C ILE A 66 3.79 -33.23 11.50
N ILE A 67 2.52 -33.53 11.73
CA ILE A 67 1.97 -34.88 11.80
C ILE A 67 0.90 -35.06 10.74
N LYS A 68 0.80 -36.28 10.24
CA LYS A 68 -0.25 -36.68 9.32
C LYS A 68 -1.50 -37.05 10.12
N VAL A 69 -2.58 -36.29 9.95
CA VAL A 69 -3.84 -36.50 10.70
C VAL A 69 -4.70 -37.54 9.99
N LYS A 70 -4.96 -37.34 8.69
CA LYS A 70 -5.80 -38.23 7.87
C LYS A 70 -5.49 -38.06 6.39
N TYR A 71 -5.35 -39.16 5.65
CA TYR A 71 -5.11 -39.18 4.19
C TYR A 71 -3.95 -38.30 3.69
N ASP A 72 -4.20 -37.08 3.26
CA ASP A 72 -3.21 -36.11 2.79
C ASP A 72 -3.25 -34.81 3.61
N VAL A 73 -3.93 -34.83 4.77
CA VAL A 73 -4.10 -33.73 5.71
C VAL A 73 -3.03 -33.79 6.79
N TYR A 74 -2.36 -32.65 6.98
CA TYR A 74 -1.26 -32.48 7.93
C TYR A 74 -1.58 -31.38 8.93
N ASP A 75 -1.17 -31.56 10.18
CA ASP A 75 -1.28 -30.58 11.26
C ASP A 75 0.06 -30.42 11.98
N LEU A 76 0.21 -29.37 12.78
CA LEU A 76 1.40 -29.17 13.60
C LEU A 76 1.49 -30.23 14.69
N SER A 77 2.69 -30.79 14.86
CA SER A 77 3.00 -31.59 16.04
C SER A 77 3.13 -30.69 17.28
N GLU A 78 3.18 -31.27 18.48
CA GLU A 78 3.50 -30.51 19.70
C GLU A 78 4.86 -29.82 19.60
N LYS A 79 5.85 -30.46 18.97
CA LYS A 79 7.17 -29.87 18.70
C LYS A 79 7.06 -28.70 17.72
N GLY A 80 6.27 -28.83 16.65
CA GLY A 80 6.01 -27.74 15.70
C GLY A 80 5.33 -26.53 16.34
N LYS A 81 4.33 -26.78 17.20
CA LYS A 81 3.68 -25.74 18.00
C LYS A 81 4.67 -25.06 18.94
N GLN A 82 5.54 -25.82 19.61
CA GLN A 82 6.58 -25.26 20.49
C GLN A 82 7.58 -24.38 19.72
N VAL A 83 7.99 -24.79 18.52
CA VAL A 83 8.88 -23.99 17.65
C VAL A 83 8.22 -22.65 17.28
N LEU A 84 6.96 -22.67 16.85
CA LEU A 84 6.23 -21.45 16.52
C LEU A 84 5.93 -20.59 17.75
N ASN A 85 5.65 -21.21 18.89
CA ASN A 85 5.43 -20.50 20.15
C ASN A 85 6.72 -19.82 20.65
N LYS A 86 7.88 -20.47 20.52
CA LYS A 86 9.19 -19.85 20.81
C LYS A 86 9.46 -18.66 19.89
N LEU A 87 9.14 -18.79 18.59
CA LEU A 87 9.28 -17.69 17.63
C LEU A 87 8.30 -16.53 17.92
N ASN A 88 7.05 -16.83 18.28
CA ASN A 88 6.04 -15.83 18.66
C ASN A 88 6.38 -15.15 20.00
N TYR A 89 6.87 -15.91 20.98
CA TYR A 89 7.36 -15.39 22.25
C TYR A 89 8.57 -14.47 22.01
N PHE A 90 9.49 -14.87 21.15
CA PHE A 90 10.64 -14.07 20.75
C PHE A 90 10.24 -12.76 20.06
N THR A 91 9.36 -12.81 19.05
CA THR A 91 8.90 -11.61 18.32
C THR A 91 8.05 -10.69 19.20
N SER A 92 7.35 -11.21 20.21
CA SER A 92 6.60 -10.40 21.18
C SER A 92 7.47 -9.80 22.29
N HIS A 93 8.54 -10.48 22.73
CA HIS A 93 9.39 -10.03 23.84
C HIS A 93 10.57 -9.17 23.39
N THR A 94 11.17 -9.43 22.23
CA THR A 94 12.18 -8.51 21.64
C THR A 94 11.58 -7.18 21.21
N VAL A 95 10.28 -7.18 20.88
CA VAL A 95 9.50 -5.95 20.63
C VAL A 95 9.02 -5.30 21.95
N SER A 96 8.96 -6.03 23.06
CA SER A 96 8.51 -5.50 24.37
C SER A 96 9.62 -4.91 25.24
N THR A 97 10.90 -5.08 24.91
CA THR A 97 12.03 -4.45 25.62
C THR A 97 12.35 -3.02 25.15
N GLN A 98 11.58 -2.45 24.21
CA GLN A 98 11.52 -1.02 23.95
C GLN A 98 10.18 -0.43 24.44
N LYS A 99 9.87 -0.61 25.72
CA LYS A 99 9.00 0.35 26.44
C LYS A 99 9.89 1.46 26.99
N GLY A 100 10.29 2.35 26.08
CA GLY A 100 11.09 3.51 26.41
C GLY A 100 11.47 4.26 25.15
N VAL A 101 10.56 5.12 24.67
CA VAL A 101 10.79 6.17 23.66
C VAL A 101 11.10 5.61 22.25
N ASP A 102 10.53 6.26 21.23
CA ASP A 102 10.61 5.91 19.79
C ASP A 102 9.80 4.65 19.38
N GLY A 103 8.61 4.72 18.78
CA GLY A 103 8.14 5.71 17.82
C GLY A 103 8.84 5.50 16.49
N ASP A 104 8.12 4.97 15.49
CA ASP A 104 8.48 4.99 14.06
C ASP A 104 9.53 3.93 13.63
N ASN A 105 9.09 2.85 12.96
CA ASN A 105 9.81 2.21 11.82
C ASN A 105 9.18 0.87 11.35
N ASN A 106 8.34 0.19 12.14
CA ASN A 106 7.81 -1.14 11.78
C ASN A 106 6.55 -1.17 10.89
N VAL A 107 6.13 -0.03 10.31
CA VAL A 107 4.93 -0.02 9.43
C VAL A 107 5.26 -0.47 8.01
N LEU A 108 6.51 -0.35 7.56
CA LEU A 108 6.91 -0.74 6.20
C LEU A 108 7.30 -2.24 6.10
N SER A 109 7.94 -2.80 7.12
CA SER A 109 8.41 -4.20 7.09
C SER A 109 7.27 -5.21 7.09
N ASN A 110 6.14 -4.93 7.76
CA ASN A 110 4.96 -5.82 7.76
C ASN A 110 4.02 -5.63 6.55
N ASN A 111 4.31 -4.68 5.65
CA ASN A 111 3.51 -4.48 4.43
C ASN A 111 4.21 -5.01 3.17
N ALA A 112 5.46 -5.46 3.27
CA ALA A 112 6.21 -6.00 2.14
C ALA A 112 5.53 -7.25 1.53
N ASP A 113 4.68 -7.94 2.29
CA ASP A 113 4.06 -9.21 1.87
C ASP A 113 2.85 -9.06 0.95
N ASN A 114 2.28 -7.86 0.77
CA ASN A 114 1.16 -7.64 -0.13
C ASN A 114 1.37 -6.41 -1.04
N PRO A 115 1.90 -6.60 -2.28
CA PRO A 115 2.22 -5.51 -3.19
C PRO A 115 0.99 -4.63 -3.52
N SER A 116 -0.20 -5.23 -3.56
CA SER A 116 -1.45 -4.50 -3.78
C SER A 116 -1.76 -3.54 -2.63
N GLN A 117 -1.58 -3.97 -1.38
CA GLN A 117 -1.77 -3.07 -0.22
C GLN A 117 -0.79 -1.90 -0.23
N ASN A 118 0.47 -2.15 -0.61
CA ASN A 118 1.47 -1.07 -0.73
C ASN A 118 1.10 -0.07 -1.81
N TYR A 119 0.66 -0.55 -2.97
CA TYR A 119 0.17 0.32 -4.04
C TYR A 119 -0.96 1.23 -3.54
N TYR A 120 -2.01 0.65 -2.96
CA TYR A 120 -3.14 1.45 -2.45
C TYR A 120 -2.72 2.39 -1.32
N LEU A 121 -1.83 1.96 -0.43
CA LEU A 121 -1.31 2.83 0.64
C LEU A 121 -0.67 4.10 0.06
N LEU A 122 0.24 3.92 -0.91
CA LEU A 122 0.95 5.03 -1.53
C LEU A 122 0.00 5.96 -2.27
N GLU A 123 -0.96 5.43 -3.02
CA GLU A 123 -1.91 6.26 -3.77
C GLU A 123 -2.90 7.01 -2.86
N LEU A 124 -3.35 6.40 -1.76
CA LEU A 124 -4.18 7.08 -0.77
C LEU A 124 -3.40 8.19 -0.05
N ILE A 125 -2.13 7.94 0.30
CA ILE A 125 -1.27 8.98 0.90
C ILE A 125 -1.07 10.12 -0.10
N LYS A 126 -0.74 9.81 -1.36
CA LYS A 126 -0.55 10.80 -2.43
C LYS A 126 -1.78 11.68 -2.59
N MET A 127 -2.96 11.06 -2.73
CA MET A 127 -4.23 11.79 -2.84
C MET A 127 -4.52 12.65 -1.62
N SER A 128 -4.14 12.18 -0.42
CA SER A 128 -4.29 12.98 0.79
C SER A 128 -3.39 14.21 0.79
N LEU A 129 -2.12 14.08 0.39
CA LEU A 129 -1.17 15.19 0.29
C LEU A 129 -1.64 16.27 -0.70
N LEU A 130 -2.21 15.85 -1.83
CA LEU A 130 -2.76 16.76 -2.84
C LEU A 130 -3.98 17.56 -2.34
N ASN A 131 -4.74 17.00 -1.39
CA ASN A 131 -5.97 17.60 -0.86
C ASN A 131 -5.78 18.09 0.59
N ASN A 132 -4.64 18.71 0.89
CA ASN A 132 -4.31 19.32 2.18
C ASN A 132 -4.44 18.36 3.38
N GLY A 133 -4.06 17.10 3.17
CA GLY A 133 -4.14 16.03 4.17
C GLY A 133 -5.53 15.44 4.36
N THR A 134 -6.54 15.83 3.55
CA THR A 134 -7.87 15.21 3.53
C THR A 134 -7.94 14.17 2.42
N LEU A 135 -8.67 13.07 2.62
CA LEU A 135 -8.79 11.99 1.63
C LEU A 135 -10.20 11.99 1.00
N PRO A 136 -10.38 12.52 -0.22
CA PRO A 136 -11.67 12.53 -0.90
C PRO A 136 -11.96 11.17 -1.55
N ILE A 137 -12.74 10.32 -0.87
CA ILE A 137 -13.07 8.94 -1.30
C ILE A 137 -13.63 8.90 -2.74
N ASP A 138 -14.52 9.83 -3.10
CA ASP A 138 -15.12 9.87 -4.43
C ASP A 138 -14.15 10.22 -5.55
N LYS A 139 -13.12 11.03 -5.27
CA LYS A 139 -12.09 11.35 -6.26
C LYS A 139 -11.13 10.18 -6.42
N VAL A 140 -10.72 9.59 -5.30
CA VAL A 140 -9.84 8.42 -5.26
C VAL A 140 -10.45 7.25 -6.04
N SER A 141 -11.71 6.93 -5.78
CA SER A 141 -12.43 5.83 -6.45
C SER A 141 -12.46 6.01 -7.96
N ARG A 142 -12.75 7.24 -8.44
CA ARG A 142 -12.78 7.55 -9.87
C ARG A 142 -11.40 7.45 -10.52
N GLU A 143 -10.38 8.03 -9.90
CA GLU A 143 -9.04 8.06 -10.47
C GLU A 143 -8.31 6.71 -10.45
N LEU A 144 -8.58 5.88 -9.44
CA LEU A 144 -8.02 4.53 -9.38
C LEU A 144 -8.84 3.51 -10.17
N GLY A 145 -10.01 3.88 -10.71
CA GLY A 145 -10.89 2.95 -11.43
C GLY A 145 -11.44 1.82 -10.56
N ILE A 146 -11.55 2.03 -9.24
CA ILE A 146 -12.03 1.01 -8.28
C ILE A 146 -13.27 1.47 -7.53
N SER A 147 -14.02 0.51 -6.99
CA SER A 147 -15.24 0.80 -6.23
C SER A 147 -14.96 1.61 -4.96
N LYS A 148 -15.92 2.43 -4.53
CA LYS A 148 -15.85 3.15 -3.24
C LYS A 148 -15.72 2.19 -2.06
N GLN A 149 -16.27 0.97 -2.16
CA GLN A 149 -16.17 -0.06 -1.13
C GLN A 149 -14.73 -0.57 -1.00
N THR A 150 -14.05 -0.82 -2.13
CA THR A 150 -12.63 -1.20 -2.17
C THR A 150 -11.75 -0.13 -1.53
N VAL A 151 -11.99 1.16 -1.84
CA VAL A 151 -11.28 2.28 -1.19
C VAL A 151 -11.52 2.28 0.33
N LYS A 152 -12.77 2.09 0.77
CA LYS A 152 -13.11 2.03 2.21
C LYS A 152 -12.42 0.86 2.92
N TYR A 153 -12.38 -0.32 2.30
CA TYR A 153 -11.70 -1.49 2.84
C TYR A 153 -10.22 -1.22 3.13
N TYR A 154 -9.48 -0.70 2.15
CA TYR A 154 -8.07 -0.35 2.34
C TYR A 154 -7.89 0.79 3.34
N LEU A 155 -8.80 1.77 3.33
CA LEU A 155 -8.78 2.85 4.29
C LEU A 155 -8.96 2.35 5.73
N GLU A 156 -9.88 1.42 5.97
CA GLU A 156 -10.07 0.77 7.27
C GLU A 156 -8.84 0.00 7.73
N LEU A 157 -8.21 -0.74 6.81
CA LEU A 157 -6.93 -1.40 7.07
C LEU A 157 -5.86 -0.40 7.53
N PHE A 158 -5.71 0.74 6.84
CA PHE A 158 -4.70 1.74 7.15
C PHE A 158 -5.06 2.63 8.35
N MET A 159 -6.35 2.78 8.67
CA MET A 159 -6.80 3.40 9.92
C MET A 159 -6.40 2.55 11.13
N ARG A 160 -6.53 1.22 11.06
CA ARG A 160 -6.03 0.31 12.11
C ARG A 160 -4.52 0.47 12.34
N LYS A 161 -3.76 0.72 11.26
CA LYS A 161 -2.32 1.00 11.29
C LYS A 161 -1.99 2.46 11.69
N LYS A 162 -2.98 3.26 12.12
CA LYS A 162 -2.84 4.67 12.54
C LYS A 162 -2.27 5.60 11.45
N ILE A 163 -2.36 5.23 10.17
CA ILE A 163 -1.89 6.04 9.03
C ILE A 163 -2.93 7.11 8.66
N PHE A 164 -4.20 6.74 8.76
CA PHE A 164 -5.34 7.65 8.54
C PHE A 164 -6.20 7.71 9.81
N LYS A 165 -6.95 8.79 9.96
CA LYS A 165 -7.96 8.93 11.01
C LYS A 165 -9.21 9.64 10.50
N LYS A 166 -10.38 9.28 11.04
CA LYS A 166 -11.62 10.04 10.85
C LYS A 166 -11.60 11.25 11.76
N VAL A 167 -11.93 12.42 11.22
CA VAL A 167 -12.12 13.66 11.96
C VAL A 167 -13.41 14.32 11.51
N ASN A 168 -14.12 14.92 12.45
CA ASN A 168 -15.27 15.75 12.16
C ASN A 168 -14.78 17.16 11.82
N LYS A 169 -14.95 17.58 10.57
CA LYS A 169 -14.60 18.92 10.14
C LYS A 169 -15.89 19.72 9.94
N LYS A 170 -15.98 20.89 10.55
CA LYS A 170 -17.08 21.81 10.28
C LYS A 170 -16.95 22.29 8.83
N SER A 171 -18.00 22.08 8.05
CA SER A 171 -18.15 22.68 6.73
C SER A 171 -18.26 24.21 6.88
N LEU A 172 -17.99 24.94 5.80
CA LEU A 172 -18.24 26.38 5.71
C LEU A 172 -19.71 26.73 6.05
N LEU A 173 -20.64 25.79 5.85
CA LEU A 173 -22.05 25.90 6.24
C LEU A 173 -22.36 25.37 7.66
N GLY A 174 -21.36 25.24 8.54
CA GLY A 174 -21.55 24.82 9.94
C GLY A 174 -21.89 23.33 10.16
N LYS A 175 -22.27 22.59 9.12
CA LYS A 175 -22.52 21.14 9.20
C LYS A 175 -21.23 20.37 9.48
N SER A 176 -21.26 19.48 10.48
CA SER A 176 -20.15 18.58 10.80
C SER A 176 -20.07 17.48 9.74
N VAL A 177 -19.02 17.48 8.92
CA VAL A 177 -18.78 16.44 7.91
C VAL A 177 -17.63 15.56 8.38
N GLN A 178 -17.92 14.26 8.49
CA GLN A 178 -16.89 13.27 8.80
C GLN A 178 -15.94 13.14 7.60
N THR A 179 -14.69 13.55 7.79
CA THR A 179 -13.63 13.53 6.77
C THR A 179 -12.50 12.63 7.24
N VAL A 180 -11.85 11.93 6.30
CA VAL A 180 -10.67 11.13 6.62
C VAL A 180 -9.42 11.97 6.35
N VAL A 181 -8.47 11.99 7.30
CA VAL A 181 -7.24 12.77 7.21
C VAL A 181 -6.01 11.91 7.46
N LEU A 182 -4.90 12.29 6.82
CA LEU A 182 -3.59 11.70 7.03
C LEU A 182 -3.02 12.10 8.39
N THR A 183 -2.60 11.12 9.18
CA THR A 183 -1.99 11.33 10.51
C THR A 183 -0.53 11.78 10.40
N SER A 184 0.09 12.10 11.55
CA SER A 184 1.55 12.33 11.62
C SER A 184 2.34 11.09 11.17
N GLU A 185 1.90 9.90 11.57
CA GLU A 185 2.52 8.63 11.17
C GLU A 185 2.41 8.40 9.65
N GLY A 186 1.24 8.66 9.06
CA GLY A 186 1.09 8.61 7.60
C GLY A 186 1.97 9.62 6.86
N ARG A 187 2.21 10.79 7.44
CA ARG A 187 3.15 11.79 6.87
C ARG A 187 4.61 11.34 6.95
N LYS A 188 5.02 10.68 8.03
CA LYS A 188 6.36 10.09 8.14
C LYS A 188 6.61 9.08 7.03
N ILE A 189 5.62 8.22 6.72
CA ILE A 189 5.69 7.30 5.59
C ILE A 189 5.86 8.06 4.27
N ALA A 190 5.08 9.13 4.06
CA ALA A 190 5.21 9.96 2.86
C ALA A 190 6.62 10.55 2.69
N TYR A 191 7.30 10.88 3.79
CA TYR A 191 8.65 11.46 3.77
C TYR A 191 9.76 10.43 3.57
N LYS A 192 9.44 9.13 3.64
CA LYS A 192 10.36 8.04 3.34
C LYS A 192 10.28 7.59 1.87
N VAL A 193 9.27 8.03 1.13
CA VAL A 193 9.03 7.61 -0.26
C VAL A 193 9.42 8.72 -1.24
N PRO A 194 10.48 8.55 -2.06
CA PRO A 194 10.99 9.59 -2.95
C PRO A 194 9.93 10.19 -3.89
N SER A 195 9.05 9.36 -4.46
CA SER A 195 7.99 9.82 -5.38
C SER A 195 6.99 10.76 -4.71
N LEU A 196 6.69 10.56 -3.42
CA LEU A 196 5.78 11.42 -2.66
C LEU A 196 6.44 12.71 -2.20
N ILE A 197 7.74 12.69 -1.90
CA ILE A 197 8.55 13.87 -1.59
C ILE A 197 8.60 14.81 -2.81
N LYS A 198 8.86 14.25 -3.99
CA LYS A 198 8.88 15.01 -5.26
C LYS A 198 7.55 15.73 -5.48
N ILE A 199 6.43 15.05 -5.28
CA ILE A 199 5.09 15.66 -5.39
C ILE A 199 4.89 16.76 -4.36
N ARG A 200 5.29 16.55 -3.10
CA ARG A 200 5.10 17.56 -2.05
C ARG A 200 5.85 18.86 -2.34
N ASN A 201 7.11 18.75 -2.77
CA ASN A 201 8.02 19.89 -2.94
C ASN A 201 7.77 20.63 -4.25
N ASN A 202 7.19 19.97 -5.26
CA ASN A 202 6.95 20.55 -6.57
C ASN A 202 5.57 21.22 -6.65
N LEU A 203 5.54 22.55 -6.51
CA LEU A 203 4.31 23.35 -6.59
C LEU A 203 3.62 23.20 -7.95
N PHE A 204 4.39 23.20 -9.04
CA PHE A 204 3.87 23.12 -10.40
C PHE A 204 3.16 21.78 -10.65
N LEU A 205 3.79 20.69 -10.23
CA LEU A 205 3.20 19.36 -10.30
C LEU A 205 1.91 19.27 -9.45
N ARG A 206 1.91 19.80 -8.23
CA ARG A 206 0.70 19.82 -7.39
C ARG A 206 -0.44 20.60 -8.03
N LEU A 207 -0.13 21.76 -8.62
CA LEU A 207 -1.11 22.58 -9.31
C LEU A 207 -1.68 21.84 -10.52
N LEU A 208 -0.81 21.23 -11.33
CA LEU A 208 -1.18 20.44 -12.51
C LEU A 208 -2.11 19.26 -12.14
N LEU A 209 -1.71 18.47 -11.14
CA LEU A 209 -2.49 17.33 -10.64
C LEU A 209 -3.84 17.79 -10.05
N LYS A 210 -3.88 18.95 -9.40
CA LYS A 210 -5.10 19.49 -8.81
C LYS A 210 -6.08 20.01 -9.86
N ILE A 211 -5.59 20.71 -10.89
CA ILE A 211 -6.41 21.21 -12.01
C ILE A 211 -7.01 20.05 -12.80
N THR A 212 -6.20 19.02 -13.08
CA THR A 212 -6.62 17.85 -13.88
C THR A 212 -7.30 16.76 -13.05
N PHE A 213 -7.43 16.96 -11.74
CA PHE A 213 -7.90 15.98 -10.76
C PHE A 213 -7.18 14.62 -10.85
N SER A 214 -5.90 14.61 -11.18
CA SER A 214 -5.14 13.39 -11.47
C SER A 214 -4.23 12.98 -10.31
N ILE A 215 -3.92 11.69 -10.28
CA ILE A 215 -3.01 11.08 -9.30
C ILE A 215 -1.57 11.04 -9.83
N SER A 216 -1.38 10.89 -11.13
CA SER A 216 -0.08 10.80 -11.80
C SER A 216 0.09 11.92 -12.82
N TYR A 217 1.35 12.23 -13.13
CA TYR A 217 1.72 13.25 -14.11
C TYR A 217 1.22 12.85 -15.51
N GLU A 218 1.35 11.57 -15.85
CA GLU A 218 0.93 11.00 -17.12
C GLU A 218 -0.59 11.12 -17.31
N SER A 219 -1.38 10.81 -16.26
CA SER A 219 -2.84 10.97 -16.31
C SER A 219 -3.26 12.42 -16.43
N ALA A 220 -2.51 13.35 -15.81
CA ALA A 220 -2.77 14.79 -15.95
C ALA A 220 -2.54 15.26 -17.39
N LEU A 221 -1.41 14.87 -17.99
CA LEU A 221 -1.09 15.21 -19.37
C LEU A 221 -2.11 14.63 -20.34
N MET A 222 -2.47 13.33 -20.19
CA MET A 222 -3.46 12.69 -21.06
C MET A 222 -4.79 13.45 -21.03
N LYS A 223 -5.30 13.82 -19.85
CA LYS A 223 -6.56 14.57 -19.74
C LYS A 223 -6.49 15.95 -20.39
N LEU A 224 -5.36 16.65 -20.24
CA LEU A 224 -5.16 17.94 -20.93
C LEU A 224 -5.10 17.76 -22.44
N MET A 225 -4.37 16.76 -22.94
CA MET A 225 -4.29 16.46 -24.37
C MET A 225 -5.66 16.15 -24.96
N VAL A 226 -6.45 15.30 -24.30
CA VAL A 226 -7.83 14.98 -24.72
C VAL A 226 -8.71 16.22 -24.69
N PHE A 227 -8.63 17.03 -23.63
CA PHE A 227 -9.38 18.28 -23.53
C PHE A 227 -9.06 19.23 -24.69
N PHE A 228 -7.78 19.47 -24.97
CA PHE A 228 -7.34 20.36 -26.05
C PHE A 228 -7.67 19.80 -27.43
N ALA A 229 -7.52 18.49 -27.64
CA ALA A 229 -7.86 17.85 -28.91
C ALA A 229 -9.36 17.93 -29.23
N LEU A 230 -10.23 17.83 -28.23
CA LEU A 230 -11.68 17.90 -28.42
C LEU A 230 -12.20 19.34 -28.55
N SER A 231 -11.57 20.29 -27.85
CA SER A 231 -12.03 21.68 -27.83
C SER A 231 -11.46 22.53 -28.98
N SER A 232 -10.28 22.18 -29.52
CA SER A 232 -9.66 22.96 -30.59
C SER A 232 -10.50 23.06 -31.88
N PRO A 233 -11.18 22.01 -32.39
CA PRO A 233 -11.95 22.12 -33.63
C PRO A 233 -13.18 23.03 -33.45
N ILE A 234 -13.79 23.00 -32.27
CA ILE A 234 -14.96 23.83 -31.93
C ILE A 234 -14.56 25.30 -31.93
N ILE A 235 -13.42 25.64 -31.32
CA ILE A 235 -12.93 27.02 -31.26
C ILE A 235 -12.58 27.54 -32.66
N ILE A 236 -11.91 26.71 -33.47
CA ILE A 236 -11.53 27.09 -34.85
C ILE A 236 -12.76 27.28 -35.73
N TYR A 237 -13.75 26.39 -35.64
CA TYR A 237 -14.94 26.44 -36.49
C TYR A 237 -15.79 27.71 -36.26
N TYR A 238 -15.86 28.19 -35.01
CA TYR A 238 -16.69 29.33 -34.62
C TYR A 238 -15.89 30.63 -34.39
N ASP A 239 -14.64 30.74 -34.86
CA ASP A 239 -13.78 31.91 -34.62
C ASP A 239 -14.36 33.24 -35.15
N GLY A 240 -15.25 33.17 -36.15
CA GLY A 240 -15.96 34.34 -36.69
C GLY A 240 -16.94 35.00 -35.71
N ASP A 241 -17.40 34.28 -34.68
CA ASP A 241 -18.34 34.81 -33.69
C ASP A 241 -17.60 35.57 -32.58
N PRO A 242 -17.92 36.87 -32.33
CA PRO A 242 -17.27 37.67 -31.30
C PRO A 242 -17.16 37.02 -29.90
N PRO A 243 -18.19 36.36 -29.34
CA PRO A 243 -18.07 35.71 -28.03
C PRO A 243 -17.13 34.48 -28.08
N VAL A 244 -17.11 33.74 -29.17
CA VAL A 244 -16.28 32.53 -29.30
C VAL A 244 -14.82 32.89 -29.51
N ARG A 245 -14.53 33.98 -30.23
CA ARG A 245 -13.18 34.52 -30.35
C ARG A 245 -12.57 34.88 -28.99
N ILE A 246 -13.35 35.48 -28.08
CA ILE A 246 -12.88 35.78 -26.71
C ILE A 246 -12.58 34.47 -25.96
N LEU A 247 -13.46 33.47 -26.08
CA LEU A 247 -13.23 32.13 -25.50
C LEU A 247 -11.98 31.46 -26.09
N GLY A 248 -11.74 31.62 -27.40
CA GLY A 248 -10.56 31.10 -28.09
C GLY A 248 -9.26 31.72 -27.58
N ILE A 249 -9.25 33.03 -27.33
CA ILE A 249 -8.11 33.73 -26.71
C ILE A 249 -7.85 33.16 -25.31
N VAL A 250 -8.87 33.05 -24.46
CA VAL A 250 -8.74 32.48 -23.10
C VAL A 250 -8.24 31.04 -23.15
N TRP A 251 -8.76 30.25 -24.08
CA TRP A 251 -8.35 28.86 -24.30
C TRP A 251 -6.89 28.75 -24.72
N LEU A 252 -6.42 29.62 -25.60
CA LEU A 252 -5.01 29.65 -26.04
C LEU A 252 -4.09 30.01 -24.88
N TYR A 253 -4.46 31.00 -24.06
CA TYR A 253 -3.74 31.29 -22.82
C TYR A 253 -3.72 30.08 -21.87
N MET A 254 -4.82 29.36 -21.72
CA MET A 254 -4.87 28.13 -20.91
C MET A 254 -3.96 27.03 -21.47
N LEU A 255 -3.90 26.85 -22.78
CA LEU A 255 -3.00 25.90 -23.43
C LEU A 255 -1.53 26.23 -23.16
N VAL A 256 -1.14 27.49 -23.39
CA VAL A 256 0.24 27.94 -23.14
C VAL A 256 0.58 27.82 -21.65
N PHE A 257 -0.30 28.28 -20.77
CA PHE A 257 -0.12 28.21 -19.32
C PHE A 257 0.05 26.77 -18.84
N THR A 258 -0.83 25.85 -19.23
CA THR A 258 -0.75 24.45 -18.80
C THR A 258 0.44 23.70 -19.42
N SER A 259 0.87 24.08 -20.63
CA SER A 259 2.08 23.54 -21.25
C SER A 259 3.33 23.98 -20.50
N LEU A 260 3.47 25.27 -20.19
CA LEU A 260 4.56 25.79 -19.35
C LEU A 260 4.54 25.15 -17.97
N LEU A 261 3.36 25.05 -17.34
CA LEU A 261 3.17 24.39 -16.06
C LEU A 261 3.67 22.93 -16.09
N SER A 262 3.39 22.21 -17.18
CA SER A 262 3.81 20.83 -17.38
C SER A 262 5.32 20.69 -17.56
N ILE A 263 5.96 21.62 -18.27
CA ILE A 263 7.42 21.69 -18.45
C ILE A 263 8.09 21.98 -17.11
N PHE A 264 7.64 23.00 -16.37
CA PHE A 264 8.19 23.33 -15.06
C PHE A 264 8.01 22.19 -14.07
N ALA A 265 6.85 21.53 -14.08
CA ALA A 265 6.60 20.33 -13.27
C ALA A 265 7.62 19.22 -13.60
N TYR A 266 7.89 18.96 -14.88
CA TYR A 266 8.86 17.95 -15.31
C TYR A 266 10.29 18.29 -14.90
N LEU A 267 10.73 19.54 -15.13
CA LEU A 267 12.10 19.98 -14.80
C LEU A 267 12.39 19.88 -13.30
N THR A 268 11.41 20.19 -12.45
CA THR A 268 11.53 20.07 -10.99
C THR A 268 11.31 18.65 -10.45
N MET A 269 10.99 17.67 -11.31
CA MET A 269 10.95 16.25 -10.95
C MET A 269 12.29 15.53 -11.16
N ARG A 270 13.19 16.08 -11.99
CA ARG A 270 14.57 15.60 -12.15
C ARG A 270 15.39 16.00 -10.93
#